data_AF-A0A4Z2EMI5-F1
#
_entry.id   AF-A0A4Z2EMI5-F1
#
_cell.length_a   1.000
_cell.length_b   1.000
_cell.length_c   1.000
_cell.angle_alpha   90.00
_cell.angle_beta   90.00
_cell.angle_gamma   90.00
#
_symmetry.space_group_name_H-M   'P 1'
#
loop_
_entity.id
_entity.type
_entity.pdbx_description
1 polymer ?
#
loop_
_entity_poly.entity_id
_entity_poly.type
_entity_poly.pdbx_seq_one_letter_code
_entity_poly.pdbx_strand_id
1 'polypeptide(L)'
;MKRLHDKVNIIPLIAKADTLTPEECQLFKKQIVKEIQDHKIKIYEFPDTEDDEDNKLLRRIKEKMPLAVVGSNAVIEVNGKKVRGRQYPWGVAEG
;
A
#
# COMPACT_ATOMS: atom_id res chain seq x y z
N MET A 1 3.92 -3.72 -16.10
CA MET A 1 3.10 -2.49 -16.10
C MET A 1 3.09 -1.74 -17.44
N LYS A 2 4.23 -1.56 -18.14
CA LYS A 2 4.31 -0.91 -19.47
C LYS A 2 3.23 -1.31 -20.50
N ARG A 3 2.92 -2.59 -20.62
CA ARG A 3 1.91 -3.08 -21.59
C ARG A 3 0.45 -2.86 -21.16
N LEU A 4 0.23 -2.50 -19.89
CA LEU A 4 -1.10 -2.45 -19.27
C LEU A 4 -1.56 -1.03 -18.93
N HIS A 5 -0.64 -0.08 -18.70
CA HIS A 5 -1.01 1.23 -18.16
C HIS A 5 -1.87 2.09 -19.09
N ASP A 6 -1.93 1.78 -20.38
CA ASP A 6 -2.82 2.46 -21.34
C ASP A 6 -4.15 1.72 -21.54
N LYS A 7 -4.34 0.58 -20.87
CA LYS A 7 -5.54 -0.26 -21.00
C LYS A 7 -6.40 -0.29 -19.73
N VAL A 8 -5.76 -0.13 -18.58
CA VAL A 8 -6.41 -0.25 -17.27
C VAL A 8 -5.79 0.72 -16.27
N ASN A 9 -6.56 1.04 -15.23
CA ASN A 9 -6.08 1.76 -14.07
C ASN A 9 -5.19 0.85 -13.22
N ILE A 10 -3.97 1.31 -12.92
CA ILE A 10 -3.00 0.54 -12.13
C ILE A 10 -2.81 1.21 -10.77
N ILE A 11 -3.07 0.48 -9.69
CA ILE A 11 -2.74 0.89 -8.32
C ILE A 11 -1.57 0.05 -7.83
N PRO A 12 -0.36 0.62 -7.65
CA PRO A 12 0.80 -0.14 -7.20
C PRO A 12 0.71 -0.45 -5.70
N LEU A 13 1.02 -1.69 -5.33
CA LEU A 13 1.03 -2.18 -3.94
C LEU A 13 2.35 -2.92 -3.66
N ILE A 14 2.88 -2.76 -2.45
CA ILE A 14 3.93 -3.62 -1.91
C ILE A 14 3.24 -4.75 -1.14
N ALA A 15 3.27 -5.95 -1.70
CA ALA A 15 2.69 -7.13 -1.09
C ALA A 15 3.57 -7.66 0.05
N LYS A 16 2.95 -8.34 1.02
CA LYS A 16 3.65 -8.98 2.17
C LYS A 16 4.61 -7.99 2.85
N ALA A 17 4.13 -6.78 3.13
CA ALA A 17 4.95 -5.71 3.68
C ALA A 17 5.57 -6.05 5.05
N ASP A 18 5.00 -7.03 5.76
CA ASP A 18 5.53 -7.60 7.00
C ASP A 18 6.87 -8.35 6.83
N THR A 19 7.36 -8.50 5.58
CA THR A 19 8.68 -9.04 5.27
C THR A 19 9.78 -7.98 5.25
N LEU A 20 9.42 -6.69 5.31
CA LEU A 20 10.35 -5.57 5.27
C LEU A 20 10.36 -4.86 6.61
N THR A 21 11.51 -4.35 7.04
CA THR A 21 11.53 -3.38 8.14
C THR A 21 10.88 -2.06 7.69
N PRO A 22 10.47 -1.18 8.63
CA PRO A 22 9.94 0.14 8.28
C PRO A 22 10.90 0.96 7.39
N GLU A 23 12.20 0.89 7.65
CA GLU A 23 13.24 1.60 6.90
C GLU A 23 13.40 1.03 5.49
N GLU A 24 13.44 -0.30 5.35
CA GLU A 24 13.50 -0.99 4.06
C GLU A 24 12.24 -0.69 3.23
N CYS A 25 11.07 -0.71 3.85
CA CYS A 25 9.81 -0.37 3.20
C CYS A 25 9.83 1.07 2.68
N GLN A 26 10.32 2.03 3.48
CA GLN A 26 10.42 3.42 3.07
C GLN A 26 11.39 3.60 1.90
N LEU A 27 12.54 2.94 1.93
CA LEU A 27 13.51 2.96 0.83
C LEU A 27 12.92 2.35 -0.44
N PHE A 28 12.26 1.19 -0.31
CA PHE A 28 11.66 0.48 -1.43
C PHE A 28 10.52 1.27 -2.07
N LYS A 29 9.69 1.97 -1.28
CA LYS A 29 8.68 2.90 -1.80
C LYS A 29 9.30 3.99 -2.68
N LYS A 30 10.37 4.64 -2.22
CA LYS A 30 11.08 5.67 -2.98
C LYS A 30 11.62 5.10 -4.30
N GLN A 31 12.20 3.90 -4.25
CA GLN A 31 12.71 3.24 -5.44
C GLN A 31 11.61 2.92 -6.46
N ILE A 32 10.47 2.37 -6.01
CA ILE A 32 9.33 2.07 -6.89
C ILE A 32 8.81 3.33 -7.56
N VAL A 33 8.63 4.43 -6.81
CA VAL A 33 8.14 5.70 -7.37
C VAL A 33 9.11 6.23 -8.43
N LYS A 34 10.42 6.19 -8.15
CA LYS A 34 11.45 6.57 -9.11
C LYS A 34 11.39 5.71 -10.38
N GLU A 35 11.31 4.39 -10.23
CA GLU A 35 11.26 3.48 -11.38
C GLU A 35 9.99 3.68 -12.21
N ILE A 36 8.83 3.95 -11.59
CA ILE A 36 7.58 4.27 -12.30
C ILE A 36 7.76 5.52 -13.16
N GLN A 37 8.38 6.56 -12.62
CA GLN A 37 8.66 7.82 -13.32
C GLN A 37 9.67 7.62 -14.47
N ASP A 38 10.81 6.99 -14.19
CA ASP A 38 11.88 6.75 -15.17
C ASP A 38 11.38 5.95 -16.37
N HIS A 39 10.47 5.01 -16.12
CA HIS A 39 9.88 4.16 -17.16
C HIS A 39 8.60 4.72 -17.79
N LYS A 40 8.15 5.93 -17.39
CA LYS A 40 6.95 6.62 -17.87
C LYS A 40 5.68 5.76 -17.77
N ILE A 41 5.55 4.99 -16.68
CA ILE A 41 4.41 4.12 -16.44
C ILE A 41 3.28 4.97 -15.84
N LYS A 42 2.11 4.98 -16.50
CA LYS A 42 0.92 5.64 -15.94
C LYS A 42 0.32 4.79 -14.81
N ILE A 43 0.08 5.40 -13.66
CA ILE A 43 -0.65 4.81 -12.55
C ILE A 43 -1.93 5.60 -12.31
N TYR A 44 -2.87 5.03 -11.58
CA TYR A 44 -4.12 5.70 -11.27
C TYR A 44 -3.85 6.92 -10.37
N GLU A 45 -4.25 8.08 -10.85
CA GLU A 45 -4.26 9.33 -10.08
C GLU A 45 -5.67 9.56 -9.57
N PHE A 46 -5.82 9.65 -8.24
CA PHE A 46 -7.14 9.93 -7.67
C PHE A 46 -7.60 11.32 -8.09
N PRO A 47 -8.81 11.46 -8.67
CA PRO A 47 -9.35 12.76 -9.03
C PRO A 47 -9.54 13.62 -7.77
N ASP A 48 -9.47 14.93 -7.93
CA ASP A 48 -9.85 15.85 -6.87
C ASP A 48 -11.39 15.84 -6.73
N THR A 49 -11.86 15.99 -5.50
CA THR A 49 -13.28 16.00 -5.13
C THR A 49 -13.76 17.43 -4.87
N GLU A 50 -15.06 17.68 -4.90
CA GLU A 50 -15.62 18.99 -4.48
C GLU A 50 -15.64 19.15 -2.95
N ASP A 51 -15.54 18.04 -2.22
CA ASP A 51 -15.44 18.00 -0.76
C ASP A 51 -13.97 18.13 -0.31
N ASP A 52 -13.69 19.14 0.51
CA ASP A 52 -12.36 19.45 1.06
C ASP A 52 -11.83 18.37 2.02
N GLU A 53 -12.69 17.72 2.80
CA GLU A 53 -12.28 16.65 3.71
C GLU A 53 -11.91 15.38 2.94
N ASP A 54 -12.66 15.06 1.89
CA ASP A 54 -12.31 13.97 0.98
C ASP A 54 -10.98 14.25 0.26
N ASN A 55 -10.76 15.47 -0.21
CA ASN A 55 -9.49 15.87 -0.81
C ASN A 55 -8.31 15.70 0.15
N LYS A 56 -8.49 16.06 1.43
CA LYS A 56 -7.47 15.89 2.47
C LYS A 56 -7.16 14.42 2.72
N LEU A 57 -8.18 13.56 2.73
CA LEU A 57 -8.00 12.11 2.83
C LEU A 57 -7.24 11.56 1.60
N LEU A 58 -7.62 11.97 0.40
CA LEU A 58 -7.00 11.56 -0.86
C LEU A 58 -5.52 11.97 -0.92
N ARG A 59 -5.17 13.19 -0.47
CA ARG A 59 -3.76 13.63 -0.37
C ARG A 59 -2.93 12.72 0.52
N ARG A 60 -3.46 12.35 1.70
CA ARG A 60 -2.77 11.42 2.62
C ARG A 60 -2.57 10.03 2.00
N ILE A 61 -3.52 9.57 1.18
CA ILE A 61 -3.40 8.30 0.46
C ILE A 61 -2.34 8.42 -0.64
N LYS A 62 -2.37 9.51 -1.44
CA LYS A 62 -1.39 9.80 -2.50
C LYS A 62 0.04 9.80 -1.93
N GLU A 63 0.28 10.44 -0.79
CA GLU A 63 1.59 10.48 -0.11
C GLU A 63 2.09 9.11 0.36
N LYS A 64 1.19 8.16 0.61
CA LYS A 64 1.54 6.82 1.10
C LYS A 64 1.79 5.81 -0.02
N MET A 65 1.55 6.17 -1.29
CA MET A 65 1.72 5.29 -2.43
C MET A 65 3.21 4.98 -2.71
N PRO A 66 3.55 3.74 -3.10
CA PRO A 66 2.67 2.56 -3.14
C PRO A 66 2.27 2.08 -1.73
N LEU A 67 1.02 1.62 -1.57
CA LEU A 67 0.56 1.11 -0.27
C LEU A 67 1.28 -0.20 0.07
N ALA A 68 1.77 -0.29 1.31
CA ALA A 68 2.42 -1.48 1.83
C ALA A 68 1.37 -2.27 2.61
N VAL A 69 1.04 -3.47 2.12
CA VAL A 69 -0.11 -4.24 2.59
C VAL A 69 0.29 -5.60 3.14
N VAL A 70 -0.41 -6.01 4.19
CA VAL A 70 -0.36 -7.35 4.77
C VAL A 70 -1.76 -7.92 4.69
N GLY A 71 -1.92 -9.05 3.99
CA GLY A 71 -3.19 -9.75 3.87
C GLY A 71 -3.24 -10.97 4.78
N SER A 72 -4.40 -11.25 5.39
CA SER A 72 -4.66 -12.50 6.09
C SER A 72 -6.10 -12.95 5.90
N ASN A 73 -6.27 -14.27 5.71
CA ASN A 73 -7.58 -14.94 5.75
C ASN A 73 -7.87 -15.57 7.12
N ALA A 74 -6.88 -15.61 8.01
CA ALA A 74 -7.01 -16.18 9.34
C ALA A 74 -7.53 -15.12 10.33
N VAL A 75 -8.45 -15.55 11.21
CA VAL A 75 -8.93 -14.74 12.33
C VAL A 75 -8.30 -15.28 13.61
N ILE A 76 -7.65 -14.41 14.37
CA ILE A 76 -7.00 -14.74 15.63
C ILE A 76 -7.50 -13.81 16.74
N GLU A 77 -7.26 -14.17 17.99
CA GLU A 77 -7.65 -13.36 19.15
C GLU A 77 -6.44 -12.60 19.70
N VAL A 78 -6.50 -11.27 19.67
CA VAL A 78 -5.48 -10.36 20.20
C VAL A 78 -6.16 -9.41 21.18
N ASN A 79 -5.69 -9.37 22.43
CA ASN A 79 -6.26 -8.53 23.49
C ASN A 79 -7.78 -8.67 23.66
N GLY A 80 -8.31 -9.90 23.56
CA GLY A 80 -9.75 -10.19 23.67
C GLY A 80 -10.58 -9.78 22.45
N LYS A 81 -9.95 -9.37 21.35
CA LYS A 81 -10.61 -9.01 20.09
C LYS A 81 -10.24 -9.98 18.98
N LYS A 82 -11.23 -10.39 18.19
CA LYS A 82 -11.02 -11.19 16.98
C LYS A 82 -10.61 -10.27 15.83
N VAL A 83 -9.40 -10.49 15.32
CA VAL A 83 -8.76 -9.67 14.28
C VAL A 83 -8.25 -10.55 13.16
N ARG A 84 -8.16 -10.01 11.94
CA ARG A 84 -7.46 -10.69 10.83
C ARG A 84 -5.98 -10.38 10.93
N GLY A 85 -5.17 -11.41 11.12
CA GLY A 85 -3.73 -11.23 11.35
C GLY A 85 -2.92 -12.45 10.93
N ARG A 86 -1.59 -12.28 10.85
CA ARG A 86 -0.63 -13.37 10.62
C ARG A 86 0.12 -13.62 11.92
N GLN A 87 0.03 -14.84 12.44
CA GLN A 87 0.76 -15.24 13.64
C GLN A 87 2.18 -15.67 13.29
N TYR A 88 3.15 -15.14 14.03
CA TYR A 88 4.56 -15.49 13.98
C TYR A 88 5.07 -15.88 15.38
N PRO A 89 6.23 -16.55 15.48
CA PRO A 89 6.87 -16.84 16.77
C PRO A 89 7.21 -15.58 17.58
N TRP A 90 7.42 -14.44 16.90
CA TRP A 90 7.79 -13.16 17.51
C TRP A 90 6.61 -12.19 17.67
N GLY A 91 5.38 -12.58 17.33
CA GLY A 91 4.21 -11.74 17.49
C GLY A 91 3.17 -11.90 16.39
N VAL A 92 2.26 -10.94 16.31
CA VAL A 92 1.18 -10.90 15.33
C VAL A 92 1.40 -9.72 14.39
N ALA A 93 1.33 -9.97 13.08
CA ALA A 93 1.14 -8.91 12.11
C ALA A 93 -0.36 -8.66 11.90
N GLU A 94 -0.86 -7.56 12.47
CA GLU A 94 -2.21 -7.04 12.31
C GLU A 94 -2.17 -5.61 11.79
N GLY A 95 -3.27 -5.15 11.18
CA GLY A 95 -3.45 -3.80 10.65
C GLY A 95 -4.56 -3.05 11.36
#